data_AF-A0A1C0VS83-F1
#
_entry.id   AF-A0A1C0VS83-F1
#
_cell.length_a   1.000
_cell.length_b   1.000
_cell.length_c   1.000
_cell.angle_alpha   90.00
_cell.angle_beta   90.00
_cell.angle_gamma   90.00
#
_symmetry.space_group_name_H-M   'P 1'
#
loop_
_entity.id
_entity.type
_entity.pdbx_description
1 polymer ?
#
loop_
_entity_poly.entity_id
_entity_poly.type
_entity_poly.pdbx_seq_one_letter_code
_entity_poly.pdbx_strand_id
1 'polypeptide(L)' 'MQTLTVDSILDAIETLSPDEQTALLVIMQRRLSDRRRTEIAANITQGKQDYQARNVFRGTVNDAIAQLNR' A
#
# COMPACT_ATOMS: atom_id res chain seq x y z
N MET A 1 6.53 -18.84 -18.79
CA MET A 1 5.35 -18.38 -18.03
C MET A 1 4.46 -17.63 -19.00
N GLN A 2 3.17 -17.97 -19.08
CA GLN A 2 2.23 -17.14 -19.85
C GLN A 2 2.00 -15.84 -19.09
N THR A 3 2.12 -14.71 -19.77
CA THR A 3 1.79 -13.40 -19.21
C THR A 3 0.27 -13.26 -19.23
N LEU A 4 -0.36 -13.25 -18.07
CA LEU A 4 -1.79 -12.97 -17.96
C LEU A 4 -2.02 -11.48 -18.17
N THR A 5 -2.96 -11.13 -19.04
CA THR A 5 -3.44 -9.75 -19.22
C THR A 5 -4.61 -9.49 -18.28
N VAL A 6 -4.89 -8.21 -18.01
CA VAL A 6 -6.07 -7.83 -17.20
C VAL A 6 -7.34 -8.40 -17.82
N ASP A 7 -7.51 -8.26 -19.15
CA ASP A 7 -8.70 -8.76 -19.86
C ASP A 7 -8.86 -10.28 -19.68
N SER A 8 -7.79 -11.06 -19.83
CA SER A 8 -7.86 -12.52 -19.62
C SER A 8 -8.24 -12.93 -18.20
N ILE A 9 -7.93 -12.08 -17.21
CA ILE A 9 -8.31 -12.31 -15.81
C ILE A 9 -9.79 -11.95 -15.61
N LEU A 10 -10.27 -10.88 -16.25
CA LEU A 10 -11.68 -10.51 -16.21
C LEU A 10 -12.55 -11.60 -16.86
N ASP A 11 -12.16 -12.08 -18.04
CA ASP A 11 -12.85 -13.19 -18.72
C ASP A 11 -12.96 -14.42 -17.80
N ALA A 12 -11.88 -14.76 -17.08
CA ALA A 12 -11.88 -15.87 -16.13
C ALA A 12 -12.82 -15.62 -14.94
N ILE A 13 -12.88 -14.39 -14.41
CA ILE A 13 -13.79 -14.01 -13.32
C ILE A 13 -15.25 -14.10 -13.78
N GLU A 14 -15.55 -13.73 -15.03
CA GLU A 14 -16.90 -13.79 -15.60
C GLU A 14 -17.44 -15.22 -15.73
N THR A 15 -16.55 -16.23 -15.77
CA THR A 15 -16.97 -17.65 -15.76
C THR A 15 -17.45 -18.14 -14.39
N LEU A 16 -17.17 -17.41 -13.31
CA LEU A 16 -17.61 -17.76 -11.96
C LEU A 16 -19.11 -17.51 -11.79
N SER A 17 -19.76 -18.28 -10.91
CA SER A 17 -21.14 -18.00 -10.53
C SER A 17 -21.27 -16.64 -9.82
N PRO A 18 -22.47 -16.02 -9.79
CA PRO A 18 -22.67 -14.74 -9.10
C PRO A 18 -22.24 -14.74 -7.63
N ASP A 19 -22.44 -15.85 -6.92
CA ASP A 19 -22.05 -16.00 -5.51
C ASP A 19 -20.51 -16.05 -5.36
N GLU A 20 -19.83 -16.76 -6.27
CA GLU A 20 -18.36 -16.84 -6.30
C GLU A 20 -17.72 -15.49 -6.67
N GLN A 21 -18.30 -14.77 -7.62
CA GLN A 21 -17.86 -13.40 -7.96
C GLN A 21 -18.00 -12.47 -6.75
N THR A 22 -19.12 -12.57 -6.04
CA THR A 22 -19.36 -11.78 -4.81
C THR A 22 -18.36 -12.14 -3.71
N ALA A 23 -18.11 -13.44 -3.49
CA ALA A 23 -17.11 -13.89 -2.53
C ALA A 23 -15.69 -13.40 -2.90
N LEU A 24 -15.34 -13.43 -4.19
CA LEU A 24 -14.06 -12.93 -4.69
C LEU A 24 -13.89 -11.44 -4.40
N LEU A 25 -14.92 -10.61 -4.63
CA LEU A 25 -14.88 -9.18 -4.32
C LEU A 25 -14.59 -8.93 -2.84
N VAL A 26 -15.28 -9.65 -1.93
CA VAL A 26 -15.06 -9.54 -0.48
C VAL A 26 -13.63 -9.92 -0.10
N ILE A 27 -13.12 -11.03 -0.65
CA ILE A 27 -11.74 -11.48 -0.39
C ILE A 27 -10.73 -10.46 -0.89
N MET A 28 -10.92 -9.93 -2.11
CA MET A 28 -10.02 -8.95 -2.70
C MET A 28 -9.99 -7.64 -1.92
N GLN A 29 -11.15 -7.13 -1.51
CA GLN A 29 -11.25 -5.92 -0.71
C GLN A 29 -10.52 -6.08 0.65
N ARG A 30 -10.70 -7.25 1.30
CA ARG A 30 -9.98 -7.56 2.54
C ARG A 30 -8.47 -7.60 2.31
N ARG A 31 -8.00 -8.28 1.28
CA ARG A 31 -6.56 -8.39 0.97
C ARG A 31 -5.92 -7.04 0.69
N LEU A 32 -6.59 -6.16 -0.06
CA LEU A 32 -6.12 -4.80 -0.32
C LEU A 32 -6.02 -3.98 0.98
N SER A 33 -7.03 -4.10 1.85
CA SER A 33 -7.03 -3.44 3.16
C SER A 33 -5.88 -3.92 4.04
N ASP A 34 -5.63 -5.23 4.08
CA ASP A 34 -4.57 -5.84 4.89
C ASP A 34 -3.18 -5.47 4.36
N ARG A 35 -3.01 -5.38 3.04
CA ARG A 35 -1.78 -4.87 2.42
C ARG A 35 -1.51 -3.43 2.84
N ARG A 36 -2.52 -2.56 2.75
CA ARG A 36 -2.38 -1.15 3.17
C ARG A 36 -2.04 -1.01 4.64
N ARG A 37 -2.65 -1.82 5.52
CA ARG A 37 -2.31 -1.84 6.95
C ARG A 37 -0.85 -2.27 7.18
N THR A 38 -0.38 -3.26 6.44
CA THR A 38 1.00 -3.73 6.51
C THR A 38 1.99 -2.63 6.10
N GLU A 39 1.70 -1.91 5.02
CA GLU A 39 2.50 -0.75 4.56
C GLU A 39 2.53 0.35 5.63
N ILE A 40 1.40 0.67 6.25
CA ILE A 40 1.32 1.66 7.34
C ILE A 40 2.16 1.20 8.54
N ALA A 41 2.05 -0.06 8.95
CA ALA A 41 2.81 -0.60 10.06
C ALA A 41 4.32 -0.54 9.79
N ALA A 42 4.76 -0.87 8.57
CA ALA A 42 6.15 -0.75 8.14
C ALA A 42 6.63 0.71 8.21
N ASN A 43 5.85 1.66 7.68
CA ASN A 43 6.18 3.08 7.73
C ASN A 43 6.28 3.62 9.16
N ILE A 44 5.40 3.18 10.07
CA ILE A 44 5.46 3.56 11.49
C ILE A 44 6.73 3.02 12.13
N THR A 45 7.07 1.75 11.91
CA THR A 45 8.29 1.15 12.45
C THR A 45 9.53 1.89 11.95
N GLN A 46 9.60 2.15 10.64
CA GLN A 46 10.70 2.89 10.04
C GLN A 46 10.81 4.31 10.61
N GLY A 47 9.70 5.06 10.67
CA GLY A 47 9.70 6.42 11.23
C GLY A 47 10.13 6.47 12.70
N LYS A 48 9.78 5.46 13.51
CA LYS A 48 10.26 5.35 14.90
C LYS A 48 11.77 5.10 14.95
N GLN A 49 12.28 4.21 14.12
CA GLN A 49 13.72 3.91 14.03
C GLN A 49 14.50 5.14 13.59
N ASP A 50 14.05 5.85 12.56
CA ASP A 50 14.70 7.06 12.06
C ASP A 50 14.73 8.16 13.13
N TYR A 51 13.64 8.34 13.87
CA TYR A 51 13.59 9.31 14.96
C TYR A 51 14.60 8.98 16.07
N GLN A 52 14.66 7.71 16.50
CA GLN A 52 15.58 7.22 17.52
C GLN A 52 17.05 7.31 17.08
N ALA A 53 17.34 6.97 15.84
CA ALA A 53 18.66 7.06 15.23
C ALA A 53 19.09 8.52 14.92
N ARG A 54 18.22 9.51 15.18
CA ARG A 54 18.37 10.92 14.76
C ARG A 54 18.55 11.08 13.25
N ASN A 55 18.11 10.09 12.46
CA ASN A 55 18.02 10.14 11.01
C ASN A 55 16.75 10.87 10.56
N VAL A 56 16.50 12.02 11.16
CA VAL A 56 15.36 12.90 10.88
C VAL A 56 15.85 14.33 10.90
N PHE A 57 15.22 15.20 10.12
CA PHE A 57 15.48 16.62 10.20
C PHE A 57 15.20 17.14 11.63
N ARG A 58 16.10 17.99 12.13
CA ARG A 58 15.97 18.68 13.42
C ARG A 58 16.33 20.15 13.23
N GLY A 59 15.41 21.04 13.57
CA GLY A 59 15.58 22.47 13.39
C GLY A 59 14.27 23.21 13.62
N THR A 60 14.28 24.50 13.34
CA THR A 60 13.05 25.31 13.36
C THR A 60 12.20 25.04 12.13
N VAL A 61 10.96 25.54 12.14
CA VAL A 61 10.09 25.52 10.97
C VAL A 61 10.73 26.25 9.78
N ASN A 62 11.43 27.36 10.02
CA ASN A 62 12.14 28.10 8.97
C ASN A 62 13.25 27.27 8.33
N ASP A 63 14.00 26.52 9.14
CA ASP A 63 15.07 25.63 8.66
C ASP A 63 14.48 24.48 7.80
N ALA A 64 13.32 23.94 8.20
CA ALA A 64 12.62 22.91 7.44
C ALA A 64 12.13 23.43 6.08
N ILE A 65 11.50 24.62 6.07
CA ILE A 65 11.04 25.28 4.83
C ILE A 65 12.22 25.57 3.90
N ALA A 66 13.35 26.05 4.45
CA ALA A 66 14.55 26.31 3.66
C ALA A 66 15.13 25.03 3.04
N GLN A 67 15.02 23.88 3.71
CA GLN A 67 15.47 22.59 3.16
C GLN A 67 14.54 22.08 2.05
N LEU A 68 13.22 22.24 2.19
CA LEU A 68 12.25 21.79 1.20
C LEU A 68 12.27 22.62 -0.09
N ASN A 69 12.70 23.87 -0.01
CA ASN A 69 12.78 24.80 -1.14
C ASN A 69 14.16 24.80 -1.85
N ARG A 70 15.05 23.87 -1.51
CA ARG A 70 16.30 23.62 -2.27
C ARG A 70 16.05 22.69 -3.43
#